data_AF-A0A0Q6QHE9-F1
#
_entry.id   AF-A0A0Q6QHE9-F1
#
_cell.length_a   1.000
_cell.length_b   1.000
_cell.length_c   1.000
_cell.angle_alpha   90.00
_cell.angle_beta   90.00
_cell.angle_gamma   90.00
#
_symmetry.space_group_name_H-M   'P 1'
#
loop_
_entity.id
_entity.type
_entity.pdbx_description
1 polymer ?
#
loop_
_entity_poly.entity_id
_entity_poly.type
_entity_poly.pdbx_seq_one_letter_code
_entity_poly.pdbx_strand_id
1 'polypeptide(L)'
;MLAFEDMTAEIDEPNDARMGFRTKARIKTAIQRAAALSGVDDSAFTINAAYQSAMMTIAAHERTLLQPADHAAFFAALDNPPEPTDRLKAAFKRHSETVVSK
;
A
#
# COMPACT_ATOMS: atom_id res chain seq x y z
N MET A 1 -25.93 -6.17 -10.49
CA MET A 1 -25.32 -4.83 -10.39
C MET A 1 -24.15 -4.99 -9.43
N LEU A 2 -22.92 -4.69 -9.82
CA LEU A 2 -21.80 -4.72 -8.87
C LEU A 2 -22.02 -3.57 -7.88
N ALA A 3 -21.99 -3.86 -6.59
CA ALA A 3 -22.09 -2.83 -5.56
C ALA A 3 -20.85 -1.94 -5.63
N PHE A 4 -21.03 -0.63 -5.62
CA PHE A 4 -19.94 0.31 -5.42
C PHE A 4 -19.59 0.33 -3.93
N GLU A 5 -18.40 -0.15 -3.59
CA GLU A 5 -17.87 -0.10 -2.23
C GLU A 5 -17.15 1.23 -2.04
N ASP A 6 -17.73 2.12 -1.25
CA ASP A 6 -17.15 3.42 -0.94
C ASP A 6 -16.32 3.35 0.35
N MET A 7 -15.00 3.24 0.20
CA MET A 7 -14.07 3.20 1.33
C MET A 7 -13.92 4.56 2.03
N THR A 8 -14.39 5.64 1.39
CA THR A 8 -14.24 7.00 1.92
C THR A 8 -15.38 7.39 2.85
N ALA A 9 -16.50 6.67 2.79
CA ALA A 9 -17.67 6.88 3.65
C ALA A 9 -17.40 6.59 5.14
N GLU A 10 -16.35 5.82 5.46
CA GLU A 10 -15.94 5.53 6.84
C GLU A 10 -15.14 6.68 7.49
N ILE A 11 -14.74 7.69 6.71
CA ILE A 11 -13.95 8.84 7.19
C ILE A 11 -14.91 9.93 7.65
N ASP A 12 -15.11 10.06 8.96
CA ASP A 12 -15.98 11.07 9.57
C ASP A 12 -15.26 12.41 9.75
N GLU A 13 -14.82 13.00 8.63
CA GLU A 13 -14.15 14.30 8.57
C GLU A 13 -14.82 15.22 7.53
N PRO A 14 -14.84 16.55 7.73
CA PRO A 14 -15.41 17.47 6.75
C PRO A 14 -14.57 17.52 5.46
N ASN A 15 -15.25 17.56 4.31
CA ASN A 15 -14.62 17.68 2.99
C ASN A 15 -14.10 19.11 2.71
N ASP A 16 -13.01 19.53 3.37
CA ASP A 16 -12.40 20.87 3.20
C ASP A 16 -11.19 20.91 2.25
N ALA A 17 -10.49 19.78 2.11
CA ALA A 17 -9.31 19.64 1.26
C ALA A 17 -9.69 19.54 -0.23
N ARG A 18 -8.88 20.18 -1.10
CA ARG A 18 -9.10 20.19 -2.56
C ARG A 18 -7.96 19.53 -3.32
N MET A 19 -8.33 18.70 -4.29
CA MET A 19 -7.40 18.05 -5.20
C MET A 19 -7.82 18.30 -6.66
N GLY A 20 -7.03 19.08 -7.40
CA GLY A 20 -7.35 19.52 -8.76
C GLY A 20 -6.42 18.93 -9.81
N PHE A 21 -6.98 18.36 -10.88
CA PHE A 21 -6.21 17.73 -11.96
C PHE A 21 -6.61 18.23 -13.35
N ARG A 22 -5.62 18.31 -14.24
CA ARG A 22 -5.85 18.41 -15.69
C ARG A 22 -5.67 17.03 -16.31
N THR A 23 -6.58 16.65 -17.19
CA THR A 23 -6.55 15.33 -17.84
C THR A 23 -7.00 15.41 -19.29
N LYS A 24 -6.79 14.32 -20.04
CA LYS A 24 -7.24 14.18 -21.43
C LYS A 24 -8.75 13.90 -21.47
N ALA A 25 -9.44 14.39 -22.50
CA ALA A 25 -10.88 14.18 -22.67
C ALA A 25 -11.29 12.70 -22.58
N ARG A 26 -10.54 11.80 -23.22
CA ARG A 26 -10.78 10.36 -23.16
C ARG A 26 -10.76 9.79 -21.73
N ILE A 27 -9.88 10.29 -20.86
CA ILE A 27 -9.79 9.85 -19.46
C ILE A 27 -11.04 10.33 -18.71
N LYS A 28 -11.42 11.60 -18.87
CA LYS A 28 -12.64 12.17 -18.28
C LYS A 28 -13.88 11.34 -18.66
N THR A 29 -14.05 11.05 -19.95
CA THR A 29 -15.19 10.26 -20.43
C THR A 29 -15.22 8.84 -19.85
N ALA A 30 -14.05 8.21 -19.66
CA ALA A 30 -13.98 6.88 -19.06
C ALA A 30 -14.41 6.89 -17.58
N ILE A 31 -13.92 7.88 -16.81
CA ILE A 31 -14.31 8.08 -15.41
C ILE A 31 -15.82 8.30 -15.29
N GLN A 32 -16.37 9.22 -16.09
CA GLN A 32 -17.80 9.52 -16.13
C GLN A 32 -18.66 8.29 -16.40
N ARG A 33 -18.25 7.46 -17.36
CA ARG A 33 -18.95 6.22 -17.67
C ARG A 33 -18.88 5.23 -16.50
N ALA A 34 -17.73 5.09 -15.85
CA ALA A 34 -17.57 4.19 -14.72
C ALA A 34 -18.37 4.65 -13.48
N ALA A 35 -18.40 5.95 -13.22
CA ALA A 35 -19.21 6.57 -12.17
C ALA A 35 -20.71 6.30 -12.41
N ALA A 36 -21.19 6.54 -13.64
CA ALA A 36 -22.58 6.26 -14.03
C ALA A 36 -22.95 4.77 -13.90
N LEU A 37 -22.06 3.86 -14.28
CA LEU A 37 -22.28 2.41 -14.10
C LEU A 37 -22.30 1.99 -12.62
N SER A 38 -21.60 2.74 -11.78
CA SER A 38 -21.51 2.52 -10.33
C SER A 38 -22.62 3.22 -9.54
N GLY A 39 -23.42 4.08 -10.18
CA GLY A 39 -24.51 4.82 -9.55
C GLY A 39 -24.04 5.99 -8.67
N VAL A 40 -22.82 6.49 -8.88
CA VAL A 40 -22.23 7.61 -8.13
C VAL A 40 -21.79 8.74 -9.06
N ASP A 41 -21.48 9.91 -8.51
CA ASP A 41 -20.95 11.03 -9.30
C ASP A 41 -19.44 10.90 -9.59
N ASP A 42 -18.95 11.73 -10.52
CA ASP A 42 -17.56 11.74 -10.96
C ASP A 42 -16.57 11.95 -9.81
N SER A 43 -16.91 12.81 -8.84
CA SER A 43 -16.03 13.13 -7.71
C SER A 43 -15.97 11.94 -6.75
N ALA A 44 -17.12 11.42 -6.33
CA ALA A 44 -17.19 10.26 -5.44
C ALA A 44 -16.44 9.05 -6.03
N PHE A 45 -16.67 8.75 -7.31
CA PHE A 45 -15.95 7.68 -8.00
C PHE A 45 -14.43 7.91 -8.00
N THR A 46 -14.00 9.13 -8.34
CA THR A 46 -12.57 9.46 -8.47
C THR A 46 -11.87 9.43 -7.12
N ILE A 47 -12.48 9.99 -6.07
CA ILE A 47 -11.90 10.04 -4.72
C ILE A 47 -11.77 8.62 -4.17
N ASN A 48 -12.82 7.81 -4.26
CA ASN A 48 -12.79 6.43 -3.79
C ASN A 48 -11.72 5.59 -4.52
N ALA A 49 -11.66 5.67 -5.86
CA ALA A 49 -10.65 4.95 -6.64
C ALA A 49 -9.21 5.40 -6.31
N ALA A 50 -9.00 6.71 -6.11
CA ALA A 50 -7.70 7.24 -5.72
C ALA A 50 -7.31 6.76 -4.31
N TYR A 51 -8.24 6.80 -3.36
CA TYR A 51 -8.02 6.37 -1.98
C TYR A 51 -7.70 4.88 -1.90
N GLN A 52 -8.47 4.03 -2.57
CA GLN A 52 -8.22 2.59 -2.65
C GLN A 52 -6.82 2.29 -3.20
N SER A 53 -6.43 2.95 -4.30
CA SER A 53 -5.10 2.79 -4.89
C SER A 53 -3.99 3.25 -3.94
N ALA A 54 -4.20 4.36 -3.22
CA ALA A 54 -3.26 4.84 -2.21
C ALA A 54 -3.09 3.83 -1.08
N MET A 55 -4.19 3.30 -0.53
CA MET A 55 -4.13 2.31 0.56
C MET A 55 -3.45 1.01 0.13
N MET A 56 -3.74 0.51 -1.08
CA MET A 56 -3.05 -0.64 -1.64
C MET A 56 -1.55 -0.40 -1.80
N THR A 57 -1.18 0.80 -2.27
CA THR A 57 0.23 1.18 -2.45
C THR A 57 0.95 1.25 -1.11
N ILE A 58 0.36 1.88 -0.11
CA ILE A 58 0.94 1.97 1.24
C ILE A 58 1.09 0.57 1.83
N ALA A 59 0.03 -0.24 1.80
CA ALA A 59 0.07 -1.61 2.32
C ALA A 59 1.16 -2.46 1.65
N ALA A 60 1.37 -2.33 0.34
CA ALA A 60 2.41 -3.06 -0.38
C ALA A 60 3.85 -2.69 0.05
N HIS A 61 4.06 -1.48 0.57
CA HIS A 61 5.39 -1.03 1.03
C HIS A 61 5.59 -1.25 2.53
N GLU A 62 4.52 -1.22 3.32
CA GLU A 62 4.60 -1.28 4.79
C GLU A 62 4.29 -2.65 5.37
N ARG A 63 3.64 -3.54 4.61
CA ARG A 63 3.26 -4.88 5.07
C ARG A 63 3.93 -5.96 4.23
N THR A 64 4.73 -6.78 4.89
CA THR A 64 5.24 -8.01 4.31
C THR A 64 4.24 -9.13 4.60
N LEU A 65 3.56 -9.63 3.55
CA LEU A 65 2.72 -10.81 3.66
C LEU A 65 3.58 -12.08 3.52
N LEU A 66 3.60 -12.90 4.56
CA LEU A 66 4.20 -14.23 4.51
C LEU A 66 3.34 -15.14 3.64
N GLN A 67 3.95 -15.79 2.64
CA GLN A 67 3.27 -16.87 1.92
C GLN A 67 3.09 -18.08 2.86
N PRO A 68 2.06 -18.92 2.66
CA PRO A 68 1.85 -20.11 3.48
C PRO A 68 3.08 -21.03 3.54
N ALA A 69 3.86 -21.10 2.46
CA ALA A 69 5.10 -21.87 2.40
C ALA A 69 6.20 -21.33 3.34
N ASP A 70 6.22 -20.02 3.59
CA ASP A 70 7.25 -19.35 4.40
C ASP A 70 6.85 -19.27 5.88
N HIS A 71 5.56 -19.42 6.18
CA HIS A 71 5.00 -19.26 7.52
C HIS A 71 5.73 -20.12 8.57
N ALA A 72 5.82 -21.44 8.34
CA ALA A 72 6.42 -22.35 9.31
C ALA A 72 7.91 -22.04 9.55
N ALA A 73 8.67 -21.74 8.49
CA ALA A 73 10.09 -21.42 8.59
C ALA A 73 10.32 -20.09 9.32
N PHE A 74 9.50 -19.07 9.03
CA PHE A 74 9.60 -17.77 9.67
C PHE A 74 9.33 -17.85 11.18
N PHE A 75 8.22 -18.49 11.58
CA PHE A 75 7.89 -18.62 13.01
C PHE A 75 8.86 -19.54 13.75
N ALA A 76 9.33 -20.63 13.13
CA ALA A 76 10.36 -21.48 13.74
C ALA A 76 11.66 -20.70 14.03
N ALA A 77 12.04 -19.77 13.14
CA ALA A 77 13.20 -18.90 13.35
C ALA A 77 12.98 -17.84 14.43
N LEU A 78 11.75 -17.44 14.72
CA LEU A 78 11.42 -16.57 15.86
C LEU A 78 11.44 -17.33 17.18
N ASP A 79 10.83 -18.52 17.22
CA ASP A 79 10.74 -19.35 18.42
C ASP A 79 12.10 -19.95 18.80
N ASN A 80 12.92 -20.30 17.81
CA ASN A 80 14.25 -20.86 17.98
C ASN A 80 15.27 -20.09 17.12
N PRO A 81 15.72 -18.91 17.58
CA PRO A 81 16.65 -18.08 16.81
C PRO A 81 17.96 -18.83 16.54
N PRO A 82 18.36 -19.03 15.28
CA PRO A 82 19.63 -19.69 14.96
C PRO A 82 20.80 -18.76 15.27
N GLU A 83 21.94 -19.35 15.60
CA GLU A 83 23.20 -18.62 15.76
C GLU A 83 23.61 -17.90 14.45
N PRO A 84 24.15 -16.67 14.51
CA PRO A 84 24.60 -15.96 13.32
C PRO A 84 25.69 -16.74 12.57
N THR A 85 25.53 -16.84 11.25
CA THR A 85 26.53 -17.49 10.39
C THR A 85 27.87 -16.73 10.40
N ASP A 86 28.97 -17.43 10.13
CA ASP A 86 30.31 -16.81 10.07
C ASP A 86 30.38 -15.68 9.02
N ARG A 87 29.66 -15.84 7.91
CA ARG A 87 29.54 -14.80 6.87
C ARG A 87 28.81 -13.56 7.37
N LEU A 88 27.76 -13.73 8.18
CA LEU A 88 27.02 -12.61 8.79
C LEU A 88 27.89 -11.89 9.83
N LYS A 89 28.62 -12.64 10.68
CA LYS A 89 29.58 -12.09 11.64
C LYS A 89 30.67 -11.26 10.94
N ALA A 90 31.24 -11.79 9.86
CA ALA A 90 32.24 -11.07 9.06
C ALA A 90 31.68 -9.79 8.40
N ALA A 91 30.44 -9.82 7.91
CA ALA A 91 29.77 -8.65 7.33
C ALA A 91 29.56 -7.53 8.36
N PHE A 92 29.14 -7.88 9.58
CA PHE A 92 29.00 -6.93 10.68
C PHE A 92 30.34 -6.29 11.07
N LYS A 93 31.41 -7.09 11.18
CA LYS A 93 32.76 -6.57 11.45
C LYS A 93 33.18 -5.55 10.38
N ARG A 94 33.05 -5.92 9.10
CA ARG A 94 33.35 -5.01 7.98
C ARG A 94 32.52 -3.72 8.07
N HIS A 95 31.22 -3.82 8.34
CA HIS A 95 30.37 -2.63 8.45
C HIS A 95 30.88 -1.67 9.54
N SER A 96 31.24 -2.17 10.71
CA SER A 96 31.77 -1.36 11.82
C SER A 96 33.10 -0.66 11.50
N GLU A 97 33.94 -1.26 10.65
CA GLU A 97 35.21 -0.68 10.21
C GLU A 97 35.04 0.35 9.09
N THR A 98 33.95 0.25 8.30
CA THR A 98 33.76 1.07 7.08
C THR A 98 32.80 2.25 7.31
N VAL A 99 31.91 2.16 8.30
CA VAL A 99 30.95 3.23 8.60
C VAL A 99 31.47 4.06 9.76
N VAL A 100 31.76 5.34 9.50
CA VAL A 100 31.98 6.32 10.57
C VAL A 100 30.66 6.47 11.31
N SER A 101 30.57 5.89 12.51
CA SER A 101 29.45 6.13 13.42
C SER A 101 29.29 7.65 13.58
N LYS A 102 28.13 8.17 13.16
CA LYS A 102 27.72 9.56 13.43
C LYS A 102 26.74 9.59 14.58
#